data_AF-A0AAV4WI52-F1
#
_entry.id   AF-A0AAV4WI52-F1
#
_cell.length_a   1.000
_cell.length_b   1.000
_cell.length_c   1.000
_cell.angle_alpha   90.00
_cell.angle_beta   90.00
_cell.angle_gamma   90.00
#
_symmetry.space_group_name_H-M   'P 1'
#
loop_
_entity.id
_entity.type
_entity.pdbx_description
1 polymer ?
#
loop_
_entity_poly.entity_id
_entity_poly.type
_entity_poly.pdbx_seq_one_letter_code
_entity_poly.pdbx_strand_id
1 'polypeptide(L)'
;MPFSGRQPSHLSNQNVCGTTLRPDITARVGNHVFILDVTCPFEGKDSAFSDAYSSKTTKYESLIPLYQAQGLSATIVPFIVGALGSLVSLERQVSDATLLSFSQLIHL
;
A
#
# COMPACT_ATOMS: atom_id res chain seq x y z
N MET A 1 9.57 26.29 24.04
CA MET A 1 9.15 25.63 22.79
C MET A 1 9.24 24.12 23.01
N PRO A 2 8.13 23.40 23.24
CA PRO A 2 8.21 21.95 23.39
C PRO A 2 8.22 21.30 22.00
N PHE A 3 9.10 20.30 21.86
CA PHE A 3 9.21 19.40 20.72
C PHE A 3 7.84 18.74 20.45
N SER A 4 7.30 18.97 19.25
CA SER A 4 6.09 18.30 18.76
C SER A 4 6.39 16.84 18.50
N GLY A 5 5.82 15.95 19.31
CA GLY A 5 5.92 14.51 19.13
C GLY A 5 5.39 14.10 17.76
N ARG A 6 6.16 13.27 17.05
CA ARG A 6 5.66 12.49 15.91
C ARG A 6 4.35 11.83 16.33
N GLN A 7 3.24 12.21 15.71
CA GLN A 7 2.02 11.43 15.84
C GLN A 7 2.32 9.99 15.37
N PRO A 8 1.89 8.97 16.12
CA PRO A 8 1.98 7.60 15.63
C PRO A 8 1.16 7.51 14.35
N SER A 9 1.75 6.92 13.30
CA SER A 9 1.03 6.58 12.08
C SER A 9 -0.18 5.73 12.49
N HIS A 10 -1.38 6.28 12.32
CA HIS A 10 -2.62 5.63 12.72
C HIS A 10 -2.84 4.41 11.81
N LEU A 11 -2.33 3.25 12.22
CA LEU A 11 -2.50 1.96 11.53
C LEU A 11 -3.92 1.50 11.78
N SER A 12 -4.83 1.82 10.88
CA SER A 12 -6.22 1.41 11.02
C SER A 12 -6.72 0.75 9.74
N ASN A 13 -7.35 -0.42 9.88
CA ASN A 13 -8.14 -1.07 8.85
C ASN A 13 -9.46 -0.30 8.68
N GLN A 14 -9.36 0.92 8.16
CA GLN A 14 -10.47 1.83 7.94
C GLN A 14 -10.85 1.88 6.47
N ASN A 15 -12.16 2.00 6.22
CA ASN A 15 -12.66 2.36 4.91
C ASN A 15 -11.95 3.64 4.45
N VAL A 16 -11.52 3.69 3.20
CA VAL A 16 -11.05 4.96 2.64
C VAL A 16 -12.28 5.87 2.54
N CYS A 17 -12.30 6.91 3.36
CA CYS A 17 -13.47 7.79 3.54
C CYS A 17 -14.01 8.27 2.18
N GLY A 18 -15.32 8.11 1.97
CA GLY A 18 -15.97 8.42 0.69
C GLY A 18 -15.94 7.28 -0.34
N THR A 19 -15.44 6.10 0.01
CA THR A 19 -15.44 4.91 -0.86
C THR A 19 -15.93 3.66 -0.13
N THR A 20 -16.30 2.63 -0.89
CA THR A 20 -16.56 1.27 -0.37
C THR A 20 -15.28 0.41 -0.33
N LEU A 21 -14.13 0.98 -0.70
CA LEU A 21 -12.86 0.27 -0.75
C LEU A 21 -12.24 0.16 0.65
N ARG A 22 -11.72 -1.03 0.95
CA ARG A 22 -11.15 -1.39 2.24
C ARG A 22 -9.88 -2.20 2.03
N PRO A 23 -8.74 -1.55 1.79
CA PRO A 23 -7.43 -2.21 1.85
C PRO A 23 -7.15 -2.69 3.28
N ASP A 24 -6.26 -3.66 3.44
CA ASP A 24 -5.90 -4.19 4.77
C ASP A 24 -5.22 -3.13 5.63
N ILE A 25 -4.31 -2.36 5.02
CA ILE A 25 -3.58 -1.28 5.68
C ILE A 25 -3.55 -0.07 4.75
N THR A 26 -3.97 1.07 5.31
CA THR A 26 -3.64 2.39 4.75
C THR A 26 -2.68 3.07 5.71
N ALA A 27 -1.47 3.38 5.25
CA ALA A 27 -0.46 4.03 6.06
C ALA A 27 -0.01 5.36 5.44
N ARG A 28 0.20 6.38 6.25
CA ARG A 28 0.72 7.67 5.79
C ARG A 28 2.11 7.93 6.37
N VAL A 29 3.06 8.24 5.50
CA VAL A 29 4.40 8.70 5.88
C VAL A 29 4.66 10.04 5.19
N GLY A 30 4.74 11.12 5.97
CA GLY A 30 4.82 12.48 5.43
C GLY A 30 3.59 12.82 4.57
N ASN A 31 3.81 13.13 3.30
CA ASN A 31 2.74 13.41 2.33
C ASN A 31 2.43 12.22 1.41
N HIS A 32 2.95 11.04 1.73
CA HIS A 32 2.75 9.84 0.94
C HIS A 32 1.85 8.83 1.66
N VAL A 33 0.89 8.27 0.94
CA VAL A 33 -0.03 7.24 1.41
C VAL A 33 0.31 5.90 0.76
N PHE A 34 0.46 4.87 1.55
CA PHE A 34 0.62 3.50 1.11
C PHE A 34 -0.69 2.75 1.32
N ILE A 35 -1.18 2.12 0.25
CA ILE A 35 -2.38 1.30 0.23
C ILE A 35 -1.91 -0.15 0.10
N LEU A 36 -1.82 -0.87 1.22
CA LEU A 36 -1.36 -2.25 1.26
C LEU A 36 -2.54 -3.20 1.38
N ASP A 37 -2.48 -4.28 0.62
CA ASP A 37 -3.48 -5.32 0.65
C ASP A 37 -2.81 -6.67 0.37
N VAL A 38 -3.03 -7.62 1.27
CA VAL A 38 -2.46 -8.97 1.23
C VAL A 38 -3.40 -9.88 0.45
N THR A 39 -2.85 -10.70 -0.43
CA THR A 39 -3.61 -11.76 -1.09
C THR A 39 -2.79 -13.02 -1.26
N CYS A 40 -3.44 -14.16 -1.04
CA CYS A 40 -2.84 -15.47 -1.21
C CYS A 40 -3.51 -16.18 -2.40
N PRO A 41 -3.03 -15.98 -3.65
CA PRO A 41 -3.62 -16.63 -4.80
C PRO A 41 -3.35 -18.14 -4.80
N PHE A 42 -4.25 -18.90 -5.41
CA PHE A 42 -4.02 -20.31 -5.67
C PHE A 42 -3.04 -20.47 -6.85
N GLU A 43 -1.90 -21.14 -6.61
CA GLU A 43 -0.75 -21.26 -7.53
C GLU A 43 -0.96 -22.24 -8.70
N GLY A 44 -2.20 -22.52 -9.11
CA GLY A 44 -2.47 -23.48 -10.18
C GLY A 44 -2.01 -23.05 -11.59
N LYS A 45 -1.45 -21.84 -11.74
CA LYS A 45 -1.01 -21.25 -13.02
C LYS A 45 0.24 -20.41 -12.80
N ASP A 46 1.15 -20.40 -13.78
CA ASP A 46 2.37 -19.56 -13.76
C ASP A 46 2.05 -18.05 -13.64
N SER A 47 0.88 -17.61 -14.14
CA SER A 47 0.42 -16.22 -14.07
C SER A 47 -0.28 -15.85 -12.76
N ALA A 48 -0.49 -16.78 -11.82
CA ALA A 48 -1.33 -16.55 -10.65
C ALA A 48 -0.87 -15.33 -9.84
N PHE A 49 0.43 -15.12 -9.71
CA PHE A 49 0.98 -13.98 -8.97
C PHE A 49 0.82 -12.67 -9.73
N SER A 50 1.11 -12.64 -11.03
CA SER A 50 0.95 -11.44 -11.86
C SER A 50 -0.51 -11.01 -11.98
N ASP A 51 -1.42 -11.99 -12.07
CA ASP A 51 -2.86 -11.75 -12.15
C ASP A 51 -3.39 -11.20 -10.83
N ALA A 52 -2.97 -11.78 -9.70
CA ALA A 52 -3.32 -11.28 -8.37
C ALA A 52 -2.79 -9.86 -8.12
N TYR A 53 -1.54 -9.59 -8.50
CA TYR A 53 -0.94 -8.26 -8.42
C TYR A 53 -1.73 -7.23 -9.26
N SER A 54 -2.01 -7.56 -10.52
CA SER A 54 -2.73 -6.67 -11.44
C SER A 54 -4.14 -6.42 -10.94
N SER A 55 -4.84 -7.45 -10.47
CA SER A 55 -6.20 -7.34 -9.92
C SER A 55 -6.26 -6.39 -8.72
N LYS A 56 -5.33 -6.49 -7.77
CA LYS A 56 -5.27 -5.58 -6.61
C LYS A 56 -4.89 -4.15 -7.02
N THR A 57 -3.95 -4.00 -7.94
CA THR A 57 -3.56 -2.69 -8.48
C THR A 57 -4.77 -1.99 -9.11
N THR A 58 -5.48 -2.66 -10.02
CA THR A 58 -6.68 -2.12 -10.68
C THR A 58 -7.81 -1.84 -9.68
N LYS A 59 -8.01 -2.70 -8.67
CA LYS A 59 -9.06 -2.51 -7.65
C LYS A 59 -8.90 -1.19 -6.91
N TYR A 60 -7.68 -0.78 -6.61
CA TYR A 60 -7.38 0.39 -5.78
C TYR A 60 -6.92 1.62 -6.57
N GLU A 61 -6.78 1.52 -7.90
CA GLU A 61 -6.29 2.61 -8.77
C GLU A 61 -7.09 3.90 -8.59
N SER A 62 -8.40 3.80 -8.38
CA SER A 62 -9.30 4.95 -8.14
C SER A 62 -8.99 5.72 -6.85
N LEU A 63 -8.22 5.16 -5.91
CA LEU A 63 -7.79 5.84 -4.69
C LEU A 63 -6.67 6.86 -4.94
N ILE A 64 -5.86 6.67 -6.00
CA ILE A 64 -4.76 7.57 -6.34
C ILE A 64 -5.25 9.01 -6.55
N PRO A 65 -6.21 9.29 -7.47
CA PRO A 65 -6.69 10.65 -7.67
C PRO A 65 -7.41 11.23 -6.44
N LEU A 66 -8.04 10.39 -5.61
CA LEU A 66 -8.69 10.84 -4.37
C LEU A 66 -7.67 11.41 -3.37
N TYR A 67 -6.52 10.77 -3.23
CA TYR A 67 -5.44 11.28 -2.37
C TYR A 67 -4.72 12.48 -3.00
N GLN A 68 -4.54 12.48 -4.33
CA GLN A 68 -3.97 13.63 -5.05
C GLN A 68 -4.81 14.90 -4.88
N ALA A 69 -6.14 14.78 -4.90
CA ALA A 69 -7.05 15.91 -4.64
C ALA A 69 -6.89 16.49 -3.22
N GLN A 70 -6.30 15.74 -2.29
CA GLN A 70 -6.01 16.16 -0.92
C GLN A 70 -4.57 16.66 -0.76
N GLY A 71 -3.81 16.81 -1.86
CA GLY A 71 -2.40 17.20 -1.83
C GLY A 71 -1.46 16.09 -1.36
N LEU A 72 -1.89 14.82 -1.44
CA LEU A 72 -1.11 13.65 -1.05
C LEU A 72 -0.71 12.82 -2.27
N SER A 73 0.45 12.19 -2.20
CA SER A 73 0.84 11.13 -3.14
C SER A 73 0.37 9.78 -2.60
N ALA A 74 0.08 8.82 -3.48
CA ALA A 74 -0.38 7.49 -3.08
C ALA A 74 0.30 6.39 -3.90
N THR A 75 0.58 5.25 -3.26
CA THR A 75 1.11 4.04 -3.89
C THR A 75 0.33 2.83 -3.42
N ILE A 76 -0.08 1.99 -4.37
CA ILE A 76 -0.71 0.71 -4.10
C ILE A 76 0.40 -0.34 -4.01
N VAL A 77 0.38 -1.12 -2.93
CA VAL A 77 1.39 -2.14 -2.64
C VAL A 77 0.67 -3.47 -2.41
N PRO A 78 0.38 -4.23 -3.49
CA PRO A 78 -0.12 -5.60 -3.34
C PRO A 78 0.95 -6.48 -2.70
N PHE A 79 0.58 -7.19 -1.63
CA PHE A 79 1.44 -8.17 -0.96
C PHE A 79 0.96 -9.57 -1.30
N ILE A 80 1.61 -10.22 -2.28
CA ILE A 80 1.19 -11.53 -2.78
C ILE A 80 1.91 -12.63 -1.99
N VAL A 81 1.17 -13.54 -1.35
CA VAL A 81 1.74 -14.66 -0.59
C VAL A 81 1.38 -15.98 -1.24
N GLY A 82 2.40 -16.75 -1.59
CA GLY A 82 2.28 -18.10 -2.10
C GLY A 82 2.75 -19.18 -1.12
N ALA A 83 2.49 -20.43 -1.49
CA ALA A 83 2.96 -21.61 -0.77
C ALA A 83 4.49 -21.75 -0.80
N LEU A 84 5.16 -21.23 -1.85
CA LEU A 84 6.62 -21.28 -2.00
C LEU A 84 7.34 -19.97 -1.66
N GLY A 85 6.61 -18.93 -1.23
CA GLY A 85 7.20 -17.64 -0.86
C GLY A 85 6.26 -16.47 -1.12
N SER A 86 6.68 -15.25 -0.76
CA SER A 86 5.92 -14.02 -0.98
C SER A 86 6.55 -13.15 -2.07
N LEU A 87 5.73 -12.57 -2.94
CA LEU A 87 6.12 -11.54 -3.89
C LEU A 87 5.56 -10.19 -3.42
N VAL A 88 6.46 -9.26 -3.09
CA VAL A 88 6.16 -7.84 -2.94
C VAL A 88 6.92 -7.10 -4.03
N SER A 89 6.25 -6.23 -4.78
CA SER A 89 6.90 -5.38 -5.79
C SER A 89 6.61 -3.92 -5.45
N LEU A 90 7.66 -3.17 -5.16
CA LEU A 90 7.63 -1.72 -4.90
C LEU A 90 8.33 -0.92 -6.00
N GLU A 91 8.95 -1.60 -6.97
CA GLU A 91 10.01 -0.99 -7.77
C GLU A 91 9.54 -0.04 -8.86
N ARG A 92 8.27 -0.06 -9.27
CA ARG A 92 7.96 0.55 -10.57
C ARG A 92 7.76 2.07 -10.60
N GLN A 93 7.47 2.77 -9.50
CA GLN A 93 7.16 4.21 -9.55
C GLN A 93 7.46 5.00 -8.25
N VAL A 94 8.31 4.47 -7.36
CA VAL A 94 8.42 4.97 -5.99
C VAL A 94 9.79 5.62 -5.80
N SER A 95 9.84 6.93 -5.51
CA SER A 95 11.09 7.65 -5.28
C SER A 95 11.90 7.06 -4.12
N ASP A 96 13.22 7.22 -4.10
CA ASP A 96 14.09 6.71 -3.03
C ASP A 96 13.64 7.14 -1.62
N ALA A 97 13.12 8.37 -1.48
CA ALA A 97 12.55 8.89 -0.24
C ALA A 97 11.31 8.09 0.22
N THR A 98 10.54 7.57 -0.72
CA THR A 98 9.34 6.79 -0.46
C THR A 98 9.69 5.32 -0.16
N LEU A 99 10.73 4.78 -0.79
CA LEU A 99 11.29 3.46 -0.42
C LEU A 99 11.88 3.47 0.99
N LEU A 100 12.60 4.54 1.38
CA LEU A 100 13.09 4.76 2.75
C LEU A 100 11.94 4.89 3.76
N SER A 101 10.85 5.54 3.36
CA SER A 101 9.66 5.68 4.19
C SER A 101 8.93 4.34 4.38
N PHE A 102 8.90 3.50 3.34
CA PHE A 102 8.32 2.17 3.41
C PHE A 102 9.18 1.20 4.23
N SER A 103 10.50 1.24 4.10
CA SER A 103 11.39 0.39 4.91
C SER A 103 11.20 0.65 6.41
N GLN A 104 10.94 1.90 6.80
CA GLN A 104 10.55 2.25 8.17
C GLN A 104 9.21 1.67 8.61
N LEU A 105 8.28 1.40 7.68
CA LEU A 105 6.97 0.81 7.95
C LEU A 105 7.05 -0.70 8.22
N ILE A 106 7.91 -1.43 7.48
CA ILE A 106 8.05 -2.89 7.59
C ILE A 106 9.03 -3.35 8.68
N HIS A 107 9.79 -2.43 9.28
CA HIS A 107 10.69 -2.70 10.41
C HIS A 107 10.09 -2.29 11.78
N LEU A 108 8.77 -2.10 11.85
CA LEU A 108 8.01 -2.03 13.12
C LEU A 108 7.82 -3.43 13.71
#